data_AF-A0A9D5ZMC1-F1
#
_entry.id   AF-A0A9D5ZMC1-F1
#
_cell.length_a   1.000
_cell.length_b   1.000
_cell.length_c   1.000
_cell.angle_alpha   90.00
_cell.angle_beta   90.00
_cell.angle_gamma   90.00
#
_symmetry.space_group_name_H-M   'P 1'
#
loop_
_entity.id
_entity.type
_entity.pdbx_description
1 polymer ?
#
loop_
_entity_poly.entity_id
_entity_poly.type
_entity_poly.pdbx_seq_one_letter_code
_entity_poly.pdbx_strand_id
1 'polypeptide(L)'
;MINWDEMSNLHVIQKLKQILVRWFGVELFYANEHNRLPNSFLDKNYRFQNPFMKIQMGMNYGHEFLNSDVEKVNDSFQAHSSINYSFYDSFFPGIKGVGTRITLEGEHAGSIFAYPFLSEDLTSEEITELKQKLIECGSSELDANMAIQQVHRLNKSEKEYLRELVELVSQEIVTFHHEIEKREARILELNSELGTKYRYHSMIGKSKQMQQIYRLLEKISRSESTVLIQGEN
;
A
#
# COMPACT_ATOMS: atom_id res chain seq x y z
N MET A 1 -0.44 -9.46 -6.30
CA MET A 1 -0.67 -8.93 -4.94
C MET A 1 0.15 -7.66 -4.78
N ILE A 2 -0.48 -6.54 -4.43
CA ILE A 2 0.19 -5.23 -4.29
C ILE A 2 1.21 -5.29 -3.14
N ASN A 3 2.46 -4.89 -3.39
CA ASN A 3 3.43 -4.66 -2.33
C ASN A 3 3.22 -3.27 -1.71
N TRP A 4 2.40 -3.20 -0.66
CA TRP A 4 2.04 -1.95 0.01
C TRP A 4 3.23 -1.18 0.59
N ASP A 5 4.29 -1.87 1.01
CA ASP A 5 5.49 -1.20 1.53
C ASP A 5 6.25 -0.49 0.40
N GLU A 6 6.36 -1.09 -0.79
CA GLU A 6 6.93 -0.42 -1.97
C GLU A 6 6.08 0.79 -2.40
N MET A 7 4.75 0.63 -2.44
CA MET A 7 3.83 1.73 -2.77
C MET A 7 3.99 2.89 -1.78
N SER A 8 4.09 2.58 -0.49
CA SER A 8 4.25 3.60 0.56
C SER A 8 5.54 4.43 0.42
N ASN A 9 6.56 3.89 -0.25
CA ASN A 9 7.87 4.49 -0.45
C ASN A 9 7.97 5.32 -1.75
N LEU A 10 6.92 5.35 -2.57
CA LEU A 10 6.89 6.19 -3.77
C LEU A 10 6.97 7.67 -3.42
N HIS A 11 7.78 8.41 -4.16
CA HIS A 11 8.03 9.83 -3.88
C HIS A 11 6.74 10.65 -3.86
N VAL A 12 5.85 10.44 -4.84
CA VAL A 12 4.56 11.13 -4.95
C VAL A 12 3.70 10.84 -3.72
N ILE A 13 3.62 9.57 -3.31
CA ILE A 13 2.84 9.15 -2.14
C ILE A 13 3.41 9.73 -0.85
N GLN A 14 4.73 9.75 -0.68
CA GLN A 14 5.37 10.39 0.47
C GLN A 14 5.06 11.90 0.52
N LYS A 15 5.06 12.58 -0.62
CA LYS A 15 4.68 14.00 -0.69
C LYS A 15 3.21 14.23 -0.36
N LEU A 16 2.30 13.39 -0.88
CA LEU A 16 0.88 13.47 -0.56
C LEU A 16 0.63 13.20 0.93
N LYS A 17 1.32 12.20 1.52
CA LYS A 17 1.28 11.96 2.98
C LYS A 17 1.70 13.19 3.79
N GLN A 18 2.80 13.84 3.40
CA GLN A 18 3.26 15.08 4.07
C GLN A 18 2.23 16.21 3.97
N ILE A 19 1.58 16.35 2.81
CA ILE A 19 0.52 17.35 2.61
C ILE A 19 -0.69 17.03 3.50
N LEU A 20 -1.14 15.78 3.51
CA LEU A 20 -2.28 15.33 4.31
C LEU A 20 -2.06 15.57 5.81
N VAL A 21 -0.89 15.20 6.33
CA VAL A 21 -0.52 15.44 7.73
C VAL A 21 -0.45 16.94 8.01
N ARG A 22 0.16 17.73 7.12
CA ARG A 22 0.33 19.17 7.36
C ARG A 22 -0.97 19.97 7.27
N TRP A 23 -1.87 19.61 6.35
CA TRP A 23 -3.08 20.37 6.09
C TRP A 23 -4.26 19.92 6.92
N PHE A 24 -4.38 18.62 7.17
CA PHE A 24 -5.55 18.04 7.85
C PHE A 24 -5.19 17.33 9.15
N GLY A 25 -3.90 17.24 9.50
CA GLY A 25 -3.47 16.53 10.70
C GLY A 25 -3.71 15.02 10.67
N VAL A 26 -4.14 14.45 9.54
CA VAL A 26 -4.49 13.02 9.42
C VAL A 26 -3.27 12.17 9.08
N GLU A 27 -3.30 10.92 9.50
CA GLU A 27 -2.32 9.90 9.12
C GLU A 27 -2.91 8.96 8.07
N LEU A 28 -2.12 8.68 7.03
CA LEU A 28 -2.52 7.81 5.93
C LEU A 28 -1.98 6.39 6.15
N PHE A 29 -2.87 5.41 6.09
CA PHE A 29 -2.49 4.00 6.17
C PHE A 29 -3.26 3.15 5.15
N TYR A 30 -2.82 1.91 4.97
CA TYR A 30 -3.36 0.98 3.98
C TYR A 30 -3.99 -0.21 4.70
N ALA A 31 -4.91 -0.89 4.03
CA ALA A 31 -5.37 -2.21 4.41
C ALA A 31 -5.37 -3.09 3.16
N ASN A 32 -4.86 -4.32 3.29
CA ASN A 32 -4.88 -5.28 2.20
C ASN A 32 -6.27 -5.89 1.98
N GLU A 33 -6.41 -6.78 1.00
CA GLU A 33 -7.64 -7.54 0.69
C GLU A 33 -8.24 -8.29 1.89
N HIS A 34 -7.40 -8.64 2.87
CA HIS A 34 -7.81 -9.35 4.08
C HIS A 34 -8.02 -8.43 5.29
N ASN A 35 -8.21 -7.13 5.05
CA ASN A 35 -8.37 -6.09 6.07
C ASN A 35 -7.17 -5.92 7.00
N ARG A 36 -6.03 -6.57 6.72
CA ARG A 36 -4.86 -6.48 7.58
C ARG A 36 -4.10 -5.20 7.29
N LEU A 37 -3.77 -4.50 8.37
CA LEU A 37 -2.84 -3.37 8.37
C LEU A 37 -1.44 -3.84 7.94
N PRO A 38 -0.64 -3.00 7.26
CA PRO A 38 0.75 -3.27 6.95
C PRO A 38 1.52 -3.64 8.21
N ASN A 39 2.43 -4.61 8.09
CA ASN A 39 3.30 -5.03 9.19
C ASN A 39 4.10 -3.85 9.79
N SER A 40 4.38 -2.82 8.97
CA SER A 40 5.01 -1.58 9.38
C SER A 40 4.27 -0.86 10.52
N PHE A 41 2.94 -0.98 10.63
CA PHE A 41 2.13 -0.41 11.74
C PHE A 41 2.25 -1.22 13.05
N LEU A 42 2.75 -2.45 12.98
CA LEU A 42 2.98 -3.33 14.13
C LEU A 42 4.42 -3.24 14.64
N ASP A 43 5.31 -2.52 13.94
CA ASP A 43 6.67 -2.30 14.40
C ASP A 43 6.68 -1.27 15.55
N LYS A 44 7.29 -1.65 16.67
CA LYS A 44 7.47 -0.79 17.85
C LYS A 44 8.26 0.48 17.54
N ASN A 45 9.04 0.50 16.46
CA ASN A 45 9.81 1.67 16.02
C ASN A 45 9.04 2.58 15.06
N TYR A 46 7.80 2.24 14.70
CA TYR A 46 7.00 3.07 13.81
C TYR A 46 6.73 4.44 14.45
N ARG A 47 7.05 5.50 13.70
CA ARG A 47 6.86 6.88 14.14
C ARG A 47 5.53 7.40 13.60
N PHE A 48 4.49 7.27 14.41
CA PHE A 48 3.21 7.93 14.18
C PHE A 48 3.40 9.44 14.09
N GLN A 49 2.88 10.03 13.03
CA GLN A 49 2.91 11.48 12.84
C GLN A 49 1.76 12.14 13.60
N ASN A 50 0.63 11.44 13.71
CA ASN A 50 -0.52 11.91 14.48
C ASN A 50 -0.42 11.47 15.97
N PRO A 51 -0.49 12.42 16.93
CA PRO A 51 -0.43 12.11 18.37
C PRO A 51 -1.57 11.23 18.88
N PHE A 52 -2.80 11.40 18.36
CA PHE A 52 -3.93 10.54 18.70
C PHE A 52 -3.67 9.10 18.25
N MET A 53 -3.19 8.92 17.01
CA MET A 53 -2.86 7.60 16.48
C MET A 53 -1.79 6.91 17.32
N LYS A 54 -0.78 7.67 17.75
CA LYS A 54 0.27 7.19 18.66
C LYS A 54 -0.30 6.69 19.99
N ILE A 55 -1.24 7.44 20.57
CA ILE A 55 -1.87 7.10 21.85
C ILE A 55 -2.75 5.87 21.69
N GLN A 56 -3.60 5.84 20.65
CA GLN A 56 -4.43 4.69 20.33
C GLN A 56 -3.60 3.42 20.21
N MET A 57 -2.52 3.45 19.43
CA MET A 57 -1.65 2.28 19.24
C MET A 57 -0.87 1.87 20.48
N GLY A 58 -0.73 2.77 21.46
CA GLY A 58 -0.16 2.45 22.78
C GLY A 58 -1.15 1.77 23.74
N MET A 59 -2.45 1.72 23.43
CA MET A 59 -3.48 1.08 24.26
C MET A 59 -3.45 -0.44 24.11
N ASN A 60 -3.95 -1.16 25.13
CA ASN A 60 -3.97 -2.63 25.16
C ASN A 60 -4.65 -3.26 23.93
N TYR A 61 -5.73 -2.65 23.43
CA TYR A 61 -6.51 -3.15 22.29
C TYR A 61 -6.59 -2.13 21.14
N GLY A 62 -5.65 -1.19 21.09
CA GLY A 62 -5.64 -0.09 20.11
C GLY A 62 -5.72 -0.54 18.65
N HIS A 63 -4.94 -1.57 18.32
CA HIS A 63 -4.91 -2.21 17.01
C HIS A 63 -6.26 -2.86 16.66
N GLU A 64 -6.89 -3.53 17.62
CA GLU A 64 -8.18 -4.21 17.41
C GLU A 64 -9.30 -3.20 17.16
N PHE A 65 -9.30 -2.06 17.87
CA PHE A 65 -10.25 -0.98 17.63
C PHE A 65 -10.14 -0.44 16.20
N LEU A 66 -8.92 -0.16 15.73
CA LEU A 66 -8.72 0.30 14.36
C LEU A 66 -9.11 -0.77 13.34
N ASN A 67 -8.75 -2.03 13.58
CA ASN A 67 -9.04 -3.11 12.65
C ASN A 67 -10.56 -3.35 12.51
N SER A 68 -11.31 -3.27 13.62
CA SER A 68 -12.77 -3.33 13.60
C SER A 68 -13.37 -2.21 12.73
N ASP A 69 -12.82 -1.00 12.79
CA ASP A 69 -13.32 0.12 11.97
C ASP A 69 -12.99 -0.07 10.48
N VAL A 70 -11.79 -0.56 10.18
CA VAL A 70 -11.36 -0.92 8.82
C VAL A 70 -12.26 -2.01 8.22
N GLU A 71 -12.55 -3.06 8.99
CA GLU A 71 -13.43 -4.16 8.59
C GLU A 71 -14.82 -3.65 8.22
N LYS A 72 -15.45 -2.83 9.08
CA LYS A 72 -16.78 -2.24 8.78
C LYS A 72 -16.79 -1.43 7.49
N VAL A 73 -15.75 -0.65 7.23
CA VAL A 73 -15.65 0.17 6.02
C VAL A 73 -15.46 -0.71 4.79
N ASN A 74 -14.60 -1.72 4.87
CA ASN A 74 -14.35 -2.63 3.75
C ASN A 74 -15.58 -3.50 3.44
N ASP A 75 -16.32 -3.95 4.45
CA ASP A 75 -17.60 -4.63 4.26
C ASP A 75 -18.60 -3.75 3.52
N SER A 76 -18.60 -2.43 3.79
CA SER A 76 -19.44 -1.47 3.08
C SER A 76 -19.07 -1.33 1.59
N PHE A 77 -17.77 -1.40 1.27
CA PHE A 77 -17.27 -1.42 -0.11
C PHE A 77 -17.56 -2.73 -0.84
N GLN A 78 -17.55 -3.86 -0.13
CA GLN A 78 -17.93 -5.14 -0.72
C GLN A 78 -19.43 -5.22 -1.01
N ALA A 79 -20.26 -4.69 -0.10
CA ALA A 79 -21.72 -4.66 -0.26
C ALA A 79 -22.17 -3.71 -1.38
N HIS A 80 -21.47 -2.59 -1.58
CA HIS A 80 -21.83 -1.58 -2.57
C HIS A 80 -20.69 -1.32 -3.55
N SER A 81 -20.71 -2.01 -4.68
CA SER A 81 -19.67 -1.91 -5.70
C SER A 81 -19.51 -0.52 -6.34
N SER A 82 -20.52 0.35 -6.24
CA SER A 82 -20.50 1.72 -6.76
C SER A 82 -19.86 2.75 -5.83
N ILE A 83 -19.61 2.40 -4.57
CA ILE A 83 -19.06 3.34 -3.58
C ILE A 83 -17.53 3.24 -3.60
N ASN A 84 -16.89 4.35 -3.97
CA ASN A 84 -15.44 4.45 -4.02
C ASN A 84 -14.82 4.97 -2.72
N TYR A 85 -15.58 5.72 -1.94
CA TYR A 85 -15.13 6.31 -0.68
C TYR A 85 -16.23 6.24 0.37
N SER A 86 -15.85 6.21 1.64
CA SER A 86 -16.77 6.24 2.76
C SER A 86 -16.18 7.06 3.90
N PHE A 87 -16.96 8.03 4.38
CA PHE A 87 -16.71 8.64 5.67
C PHE A 87 -17.32 7.75 6.75
N TYR A 88 -16.55 7.47 7.79
CA TYR A 88 -16.99 6.60 8.87
C TYR A 88 -16.70 7.23 10.23
N ASP A 89 -17.54 6.88 11.19
CA ASP A 89 -17.30 7.11 12.61
C ASP A 89 -16.45 5.96 13.15
N SER A 90 -15.40 6.31 13.87
CA SER A 90 -14.52 5.31 14.49
C SER A 90 -15.12 4.76 15.78
N PHE A 91 -14.46 3.76 16.36
CA PHE A 91 -14.75 3.25 17.68
C PHE A 91 -14.78 4.36 18.75
N PHE A 92 -13.96 5.40 18.58
CA PHE A 92 -13.92 6.55 19.47
C PHE A 92 -14.98 7.59 19.06
N PRO A 93 -15.92 7.96 19.95
CA PRO A 93 -16.99 8.90 19.65
C PRO A 93 -16.47 10.23 19.07
N GLY A 94 -17.10 10.70 18.00
CA GLY A 94 -16.76 11.98 17.35
C GLY A 94 -15.51 11.96 16.47
N ILE A 95 -14.61 10.98 16.65
CA ILE A 95 -13.46 10.77 15.77
C ILE A 95 -13.94 10.05 14.50
N LYS A 96 -13.63 10.67 13.36
CA LYS A 96 -14.00 10.18 12.04
C LYS A 96 -12.76 9.88 11.21
N GLY A 97 -12.96 9.08 10.17
CA GLY A 97 -11.98 8.82 9.13
C GLY A 97 -12.63 8.84 7.74
N VAL A 98 -11.79 8.82 6.72
CA VAL A 98 -12.21 8.56 5.34
C VAL A 98 -11.45 7.36 4.81
N GLY A 99 -12.18 6.41 4.24
CA GLY A 99 -11.64 5.28 3.51
C GLY A 99 -11.93 5.43 2.03
N THR A 100 -11.00 5.00 1.19
CA THR A 100 -11.16 4.88 -0.26
C THR A 100 -10.73 3.49 -0.69
N ARG A 101 -11.54 2.81 -1.50
CA ARG A 101 -11.19 1.49 -2.04
C ARG A 101 -10.16 1.60 -3.15
N ILE A 102 -9.35 0.56 -3.28
CA ILE A 102 -8.48 0.31 -4.42
C ILE A 102 -9.07 -0.86 -5.20
N THR A 103 -9.31 -0.64 -6.49
CA THR A 103 -9.83 -1.67 -7.40
C THR A 103 -8.80 -1.90 -8.49
N LEU A 104 -8.38 -3.15 -8.68
CA LEU A 104 -7.52 -3.59 -9.77
C LEU A 104 -8.30 -4.58 -10.65
N GLU A 105 -8.33 -4.36 -11.96
CA GLU A 105 -9.04 -5.22 -12.93
C GLU A 105 -10.52 -5.51 -12.60
N GLY A 106 -11.16 -4.64 -11.80
CA GLY A 106 -12.56 -4.81 -11.36
C GLY A 106 -12.72 -5.51 -10.01
N GLU A 107 -11.64 -6.01 -9.41
CA GLU A 107 -11.63 -6.66 -8.10
C GLU A 107 -11.11 -5.72 -7.00
N HIS A 108 -11.61 -5.88 -5.78
CA HIS A 108 -11.13 -5.14 -4.62
C HIS A 108 -9.74 -5.64 -4.23
N ALA A 109 -8.73 -4.79 -4.37
CA ALA A 109 -7.34 -5.11 -4.08
C ALA A 109 -6.89 -4.62 -2.69
N GLY A 110 -7.68 -3.77 -2.04
CA GLY A 110 -7.39 -3.18 -0.74
C GLY A 110 -8.03 -1.81 -0.58
N SER A 111 -7.66 -1.10 0.49
CA SER A 111 -8.22 0.21 0.81
C SER A 111 -7.18 1.13 1.43
N ILE A 112 -7.37 2.44 1.26
CA ILE A 112 -6.57 3.50 1.85
C ILE A 112 -7.43 4.25 2.85
N PHE A 113 -6.85 4.59 3.99
CA PHE A 113 -7.54 5.32 5.05
C PHE A 113 -6.75 6.56 5.44
N ALA A 114 -7.47 7.66 5.65
CA ALA A 114 -6.95 8.84 6.33
C ALA A 114 -7.70 9.07 7.64
N TYR A 115 -6.94 9.09 8.73
CA TYR A 115 -7.44 9.07 10.10
C TYR A 115 -6.39 9.62 11.06
N PRO A 116 -6.73 10.27 12.19
CA PRO A 116 -8.06 10.70 12.66
C PRO A 116 -8.36 12.17 12.35
N PHE A 117 -9.64 12.52 12.24
CA PHE A 117 -10.10 13.92 12.28
C PHE A 117 -11.44 14.06 13.04
N LEU A 118 -11.74 15.27 13.50
CA LEU A 118 -13.01 15.63 14.15
C LEU A 118 -13.89 16.41 13.18
N SER A 119 -15.21 16.35 13.37
CA SER A 119 -16.12 17.29 12.69
C SER A 119 -16.16 18.63 13.42
N GLU A 120 -16.31 19.71 12.68
CA GLU A 120 -16.45 21.06 13.25
C GLU A 120 -17.68 21.16 14.19
N ASP A 121 -18.78 20.49 13.84
CA ASP A 121 -20.04 20.52 14.57
C ASP A 121 -20.05 19.73 15.90
N LEU A 122 -18.90 19.24 16.36
CA LEU A 122 -18.82 18.45 17.59
C LEU A 122 -19.26 19.25 18.82
N THR A 123 -20.17 18.68 19.58
CA THR A 123 -20.67 19.24 20.82
C THR A 123 -19.70 19.03 21.99
N SER A 124 -19.81 19.87 23.02
CA SER A 124 -19.03 19.72 24.25
C SER A 124 -19.32 18.40 24.99
N GLU A 125 -20.51 17.84 24.79
CA GLU A 125 -20.92 16.55 25.35
C GLU A 125 -20.15 15.40 24.68
N GLU A 126 -20.11 15.35 23.34
CA GLU A 126 -19.35 14.34 22.59
C GLU A 126 -17.85 14.37 22.91
N ILE A 127 -17.27 15.55 23.16
CA ILE A 127 -15.86 15.68 23.58
C ILE A 127 -15.66 15.05 24.97
N THR A 128 -16.63 15.20 25.87
CA THR A 128 -16.56 14.62 27.21
C THR A 128 -16.68 13.10 27.15
N GLU A 129 -17.59 12.60 26.32
CA GLU A 129 -17.74 11.16 26.04
C GLU A 129 -16.48 10.56 25.41
N LEU A 130 -15.89 11.24 24.42
CA LEU A 130 -14.63 10.84 23.80
C LEU A 130 -13.51 10.74 24.83
N LYS A 131 -13.37 11.75 25.71
CA LYS A 131 -12.38 11.75 26.77
C LYS A 131 -12.58 10.57 27.73
N GLN A 132 -13.82 10.32 28.14
CA GLN A 132 -14.15 9.19 29.01
C GLN A 132 -13.81 7.86 28.32
N LYS A 133 -14.16 7.72 27.04
CA LYS A 133 -13.86 6.51 26.26
C LYS A 133 -12.36 6.25 26.13
N LEU A 134 -11.56 7.29 25.90
CA LEU A 134 -10.10 7.16 25.83
C LEU A 134 -9.52 6.67 27.17
N ILE A 135 -10.03 7.18 28.29
CA ILE A 135 -9.59 6.76 29.64
C ILE A 135 -10.00 5.32 29.92
N GLU A 136 -11.23 4.93 29.60
CA GLU A 136 -11.72 3.54 29.70
C GLU A 136 -10.86 2.55 28.91
N CYS A 137 -10.38 2.97 27.72
CA CYS A 137 -9.54 2.16 26.85
C CYS A 137 -8.05 2.12 27.28
N GLY A 138 -7.68 2.83 28.35
CA GLY A 138 -6.34 2.77 28.95
C GLY A 138 -5.44 3.98 28.70
N SER A 139 -5.97 5.09 28.15
CA SER A 139 -5.25 6.36 28.06
C SER A 139 -5.14 7.04 29.43
N SER A 140 -4.04 7.75 29.70
CA SER A 140 -4.01 8.68 30.83
C SER A 140 -4.89 9.90 30.55
N GLU A 141 -5.34 10.59 31.60
CA GLU A 141 -6.14 11.81 31.45
C GLU A 141 -5.38 12.92 30.72
N LEU A 142 -4.07 13.03 30.99
CA LEU A 142 -3.20 14.02 30.35
C LEU A 142 -3.04 13.72 28.86
N ASP A 143 -2.79 12.46 28.50
CA ASP A 143 -2.66 12.04 27.11
C ASP A 143 -3.98 12.17 26.35
N ALA A 144 -5.11 11.84 26.98
CA ALA A 144 -6.43 11.98 26.35
C ALA A 144 -6.75 13.44 26.01
N ASN A 145 -6.48 14.37 26.94
CA ASN A 145 -6.67 15.80 26.67
C ASN A 145 -5.75 16.30 25.55
N MET A 146 -4.47 15.90 25.55
CA MET A 146 -3.53 16.27 24.50
C MET A 146 -3.93 15.74 23.13
N ALA A 147 -4.39 14.48 23.06
CA ALA A 147 -4.86 13.87 21.83
C ALA A 147 -6.03 14.65 21.23
N ILE A 148 -7.06 14.92 22.03
CA ILE A 148 -8.27 15.63 21.59
C ILE A 148 -7.94 17.05 21.10
N GLN A 149 -7.01 17.75 21.76
CA GLN A 149 -6.61 19.10 21.36
C GLN A 149 -5.81 19.15 20.05
N GLN A 150 -5.06 18.09 19.75
CA GLN A 150 -4.18 18.05 18.56
C GLN A 150 -4.88 17.49 17.32
N VAL A 151 -6.00 16.76 17.47
CA VAL A 151 -6.80 16.31 16.34
C VAL A 151 -7.46 17.51 15.67
N HIS A 152 -7.24 17.63 14.35
CA HIS A 152 -7.81 18.73 13.59
C HIS A 152 -9.33 18.57 13.43
N ARG A 153 -10.03 19.69 13.55
CA ARG A 153 -11.45 19.79 13.25
C ARG A 153 -11.61 20.21 11.81
N LEU A 154 -12.33 19.42 11.03
CA LEU A 154 -12.55 19.68 9.61
C LEU A 154 -13.97 20.15 9.37
N ASN A 155 -14.08 21.25 8.64
CA ASN A 155 -15.35 21.73 8.10
C ASN A 155 -15.79 20.88 6.89
N LYS A 156 -16.98 21.15 6.35
CA LYS A 156 -17.51 20.39 5.21
C LYS A 156 -16.62 20.45 3.96
N SER A 157 -16.04 21.61 3.66
CA SER A 157 -15.16 21.79 2.49
C SER A 157 -13.81 21.09 2.65
N GLU A 158 -13.23 21.15 3.85
CA GLU A 158 -11.97 20.47 4.17
C GLU A 158 -12.12 18.96 4.13
N LYS A 159 -13.26 18.42 4.58
CA LYS A 159 -13.58 16.99 4.42
C LYS A 159 -13.59 16.57 2.95
N GLU A 160 -14.17 17.40 2.09
CA GLU A 160 -14.23 17.12 0.65
C GLU A 160 -12.82 17.16 0.02
N TYR A 161 -12.01 18.17 0.35
CA TYR A 161 -10.61 18.23 -0.10
C TYR A 161 -9.78 17.05 0.40
N LEU A 162 -9.98 16.64 1.66
CA LEU A 162 -9.33 15.47 2.22
C LEU A 162 -9.70 14.22 1.41
N ARG A 163 -11.00 14.01 1.13
CA ARG A 163 -11.47 12.88 0.30
C ARG A 163 -10.80 12.89 -1.07
N GLU A 164 -10.79 14.02 -1.75
CA GLU A 164 -10.17 14.16 -3.08
C GLU A 164 -8.68 13.80 -3.07
N LEU A 165 -7.94 14.24 -2.04
CA LEU A 165 -6.53 13.91 -1.92
C LEU A 165 -6.29 12.43 -1.62
N VAL A 166 -7.13 11.80 -0.79
CA VAL A 166 -7.03 10.35 -0.52
C VAL A 166 -7.38 9.54 -1.76
N GLU A 167 -8.38 9.99 -2.53
CA GLU A 167 -8.73 9.40 -3.82
C GLU A 167 -7.60 9.54 -4.85
N LEU A 168 -6.92 10.69 -4.88
CA LEU A 168 -5.73 10.89 -5.72
C LEU A 168 -4.61 9.90 -5.34
N VAL A 169 -4.38 9.64 -4.05
CA VAL A 169 -3.40 8.62 -3.63
C VAL A 169 -3.82 7.23 -4.14
N SER A 170 -5.11 6.90 -4.09
CA SER A 170 -5.63 5.62 -4.63
C SER A 170 -5.36 5.49 -6.13
N GLN A 171 -5.68 6.54 -6.90
CA GLN A 171 -5.43 6.57 -8.34
C GLN A 171 -3.95 6.43 -8.69
N GLU A 172 -3.06 7.05 -7.92
CA GLU A 172 -1.61 6.95 -8.12
C GLU A 172 -1.12 5.51 -7.90
N ILE A 173 -1.62 4.83 -6.85
CA ILE A 173 -1.28 3.42 -6.58
C ILE A 173 -1.73 2.52 -7.73
N VAL A 174 -2.96 2.69 -8.21
CA VAL A 174 -3.49 1.91 -9.34
C VAL A 174 -2.67 2.14 -10.61
N THR A 175 -2.36 3.41 -10.92
CA THR A 175 -1.59 3.78 -12.10
C THR A 175 -0.20 3.18 -12.07
N PHE A 176 0.48 3.28 -10.93
CA PHE A 176 1.82 2.73 -10.76
C PHE A 176 1.84 1.20 -10.80
N HIS A 177 0.84 0.54 -10.21
CA HIS A 177 0.71 -0.92 -10.30
C HIS A 177 0.61 -1.37 -11.76
N HIS A 178 -0.23 -0.71 -12.53
CA HIS A 178 -0.39 -1.01 -13.96
C HIS A 178 0.89 -0.74 -14.77
N GLU A 179 1.69 0.26 -14.38
CA GLU A 179 2.97 0.52 -15.01
C GLU A 179 4.01 -0.58 -14.69
N ILE A 180 4.03 -1.08 -13.46
CA ILE A 180 4.85 -2.24 -13.08
C ILE A 180 4.49 -3.45 -13.92
N GLU A 181 3.21 -3.81 -14.01
CA GLU A 181 2.76 -4.96 -14.78
C GLU A 181 3.18 -4.88 -16.26
N LYS A 182 3.04 -3.69 -16.87
CA LYS A 182 3.52 -3.45 -18.24
C LYS A 182 5.02 -3.64 -18.39
N ARG A 183 5.81 -3.14 -17.43
CA ARG A 183 7.27 -3.27 -17.43
C ARG A 183 7.68 -4.74 -17.27
N GLU A 184 7.04 -5.47 -16.36
CA GLU A 184 7.29 -6.90 -16.14
C GLU A 184 6.93 -7.74 -17.36
N ALA A 185 5.77 -7.49 -17.97
CA ALA A 185 5.35 -8.14 -19.21
C ALA A 185 6.37 -7.91 -20.33
N ARG A 186 6.88 -6.68 -20.47
CA ARG A 186 7.90 -6.35 -21.48
C ARG A 186 9.24 -7.04 -21.18
N ILE A 187 9.65 -7.13 -19.92
CA ILE A 187 10.86 -7.85 -19.52
C ILE A 187 10.72 -9.35 -19.84
N LEU A 188 9.56 -9.94 -19.56
CA LEU A 188 9.28 -11.35 -19.87
C LEU A 188 9.34 -11.62 -21.38
N GLU A 189 8.72 -10.75 -22.18
CA GLU A 189 8.76 -10.81 -23.64
C GLU A 189 10.20 -10.74 -24.16
N LEU A 190 10.97 -9.74 -23.72
CA LEU A 190 12.38 -9.58 -24.08
C LEU A 190 13.22 -10.79 -23.66
N ASN A 191 13.01 -11.33 -22.45
CA ASN A 191 13.71 -12.54 -21.98
C ASN A 191 13.35 -13.77 -22.81
N SER A 192 12.11 -13.88 -23.28
CA SER A 192 11.69 -14.95 -24.19
C SER A 192 12.36 -14.81 -25.56
N GLU A 193 12.42 -13.60 -26.12
CA GLU A 193 13.12 -13.31 -27.37
C GLU A 193 14.62 -13.59 -27.26
N LEU A 194 15.27 -13.14 -26.19
CA LEU A 194 16.68 -13.41 -25.90
C LEU A 194 16.91 -14.90 -25.70
N GLY A 195 16.07 -15.57 -24.92
CA GLY A 195 16.12 -17.02 -24.73
C GLY A 195 15.97 -17.81 -26.04
N THR A 196 15.22 -17.27 -27.00
CA THR A 196 15.02 -17.92 -28.31
C THR A 196 16.17 -17.61 -29.28
N LYS A 197 16.68 -16.37 -29.28
CA LYS A 197 17.78 -15.90 -30.13
C LYS A 197 19.15 -16.41 -29.69
N TYR A 198 19.37 -16.55 -28.38
CA TYR A 198 20.60 -17.03 -27.75
C TYR A 198 20.53 -18.48 -27.28
N ARG A 199 19.46 -19.22 -27.60
CA ARG A 199 19.50 -20.69 -27.49
C ARG A 199 20.65 -21.19 -28.35
N TYR A 200 21.56 -21.96 -27.75
CA TYR A 200 22.76 -22.48 -28.40
C TYR A 200 22.43 -23.14 -29.76
N HIS A 201 21.31 -23.87 -29.82
CA HIS A 201 20.79 -24.52 -31.03
C HIS A 201 20.32 -23.54 -32.14
N SER A 202 19.89 -22.33 -31.79
CA SER A 202 19.47 -21.28 -32.74
C SER A 202 20.66 -20.54 -33.35
N MET A 203 21.75 -20.36 -32.58
CA MET A 203 22.98 -19.70 -33.05
C MET A 203 23.77 -20.55 -34.07
N ILE A 204 23.66 -21.88 -33.99
CA ILE A 204 24.32 -22.84 -34.89
C ILE A 204 23.57 -22.99 -36.22
N GLY A 205 22.27 -22.66 -36.23
CA GLY A 205 21.38 -22.87 -37.37
C GLY A 205 20.94 -24.33 -37.56
N LYS A 206 20.36 -24.65 -38.74
CA LYS A 206 19.82 -25.99 -39.06
C LYS A 206 20.86 -26.99 -39.61
N SER A 207 22.12 -26.58 -39.82
CA SER A 207 23.15 -27.46 -40.37
C SER A 207 23.51 -28.58 -39.38
N LYS A 208 23.33 -29.83 -39.82
CA LYS A 208 23.65 -31.01 -39.00
C LYS A 208 25.14 -31.09 -38.67
N GLN A 209 26.03 -30.71 -39.59
CA GLN A 209 27.48 -30.74 -39.34
C GLN A 209 27.89 -29.75 -38.25
N MET A 210 27.38 -28.51 -38.32
CA MET A 210 27.66 -27.49 -37.32
C MET A 210 27.11 -27.87 -35.92
N GLN A 211 25.91 -28.47 -35.86
CA GLN A 211 25.35 -28.97 -34.60
C GLN A 211 26.20 -30.07 -33.95
N GLN A 212 26.85 -30.92 -34.75
CA GLN A 212 27.76 -31.95 -34.23
C GLN A 212 29.03 -31.34 -33.62
N ILE A 213 29.63 -30.34 -34.28
CA ILE A 213 30.83 -29.64 -33.80
C ILE A 213 30.54 -28.97 -32.46
N TYR A 214 29.45 -28.20 -32.37
CA TYR A 214 29.11 -27.48 -31.14
C TYR A 214 28.72 -28.40 -29.97
N ARG A 215 28.08 -29.55 -30.22
CA ARG A 215 27.88 -30.58 -29.19
C ARG A 215 29.20 -31.15 -28.66
N LEU A 216 30.21 -31.27 -29.52
CA LEU A 216 31.54 -31.72 -29.12
C LEU A 216 32.21 -30.65 -28.24
N LEU A 217 32.16 -29.39 -28.65
CA LEU A 217 32.67 -28.24 -27.89
C LEU A 217 32.00 -28.12 -26.51
N GLU A 218 30.69 -28.32 -26.42
CA GLU A 218 29.95 -28.29 -25.15
C GLU A 218 30.47 -29.36 -24.15
N LYS A 219 30.73 -30.58 -24.63
CA LYS A 219 31.25 -31.68 -23.79
C LYS A 219 32.64 -31.42 -23.24
N ILE A 220 33.49 -30.74 -24.00
CA ILE A 220 34.90 -30.48 -23.62
C ILE A 220 35.10 -29.10 -22.98
N SER A 221 34.05 -28.28 -22.91
CA SER A 221 34.08 -26.89 -22.41
C SER A 221 34.63 -26.72 -20.98
N ARG A 222 34.54 -27.76 -20.14
CA ARG A 222 35.06 -27.76 -18.76
C ARG A 222 36.50 -28.26 -18.64
N SER A 223 37.16 -28.58 -19.75
CA SER A 223 38.54 -29.07 -19.79
C SER A 223 39.46 -28.06 -20.47
N GLU A 224 40.69 -27.91 -19.97
CA GLU A 224 41.75 -27.15 -20.64
C GLU A 224 42.37 -27.98 -21.77
N SER A 225 41.56 -28.32 -22.78
CA SER A 225 42.00 -29.07 -23.95
C SER A 225 42.20 -28.12 -25.13
N THR A 226 43.32 -28.25 -25.86
CA THR A 226 43.50 -27.55 -27.15
C THR A 226 42.66 -28.23 -28.23
N VAL A 227 41.83 -27.45 -28.93
CA VAL A 227 40.93 -27.94 -29.98
C VAL A 227 41.32 -27.33 -31.32
N LEU A 228 41.51 -28.18 -32.33
CA LEU A 228 41.74 -27.76 -33.71
C LEU A 228 40.44 -27.94 -34.51
N ILE A 229 39.94 -26.85 -35.12
CA ILE A 229 38.76 -26.87 -35.99
C ILE A 229 39.23 -26.68 -37.43
N GLN A 230 38.92 -27.64 -38.30
CA GLN A 230 39.24 -27.58 -39.73
C GLN A 230 37.95 -27.44 -40.56
N GLY A 231 38.00 -26.63 -41.61
CA GLY A 231 36.90 -26.44 -42.55
C GLY A 231 37.36 -26.71 -43.98
N GLU A 232 36.47 -27.26 -44.79
CA GLU A 232 36.64 -27.42 -46.24
C GLU A 232 35.61 -26.52 -46.93
N ASN A 233 36.02 -25.83 -48.01
CA ASN A 233 35.15 -24.95 -48.81
C ASN A 233 34.40 -25.74 -49.88
#